data_AF-A0A9D6WDK2-F1
#
_entry.id   AF-A0A9D6WDK2-F1
#
_cell.length_a   1.000
_cell.length_b   1.000
_cell.length_c   1.000
_cell.angle_alpha   90.00
_cell.angle_beta   90.00
_cell.angle_gamma   90.00
#
_symmetry.space_group_name_H-M   'P 1'
#
loop_
_entity.id
_entity.type
_entity.pdbx_description
1 polymer ?
#
loop_
_entity_poly.entity_id
_entity_poly.type
_entity_poly.pdbx_seq_one_letter_code
_entity_poly.pdbx_strand_id
1 'polypeptide(L)'
;MKRMLTLFTPLILAAALLALPWAAGVAVSAVNECQDCHGDKTIEMSLPGGATLSLFVDEKAYRASVHGKGDCTTCHSDAKAPHGKLEKVSCGKCHPDAEKSYNGSTHGRDHAKGNKDVAWCADCHGKHDVRKSKDPASRTFRMNIVAVCLKCHNDRVIEEKYKLPDQTVMAAYESSVHGMALKKSGLMGTAVCSDCHGNHAILPGDQPRSATHRQNIPTLCGKCHPGILEKYEKSVHGKGMRGGIADSPVCTDCHGEHKITKINDPSSPVFAKNIPKTCASARCHENAGIASRYAIPKKRFSTYMESFHGIALEYGMTKAANCASCHGFHEILPASDPESKVHPSNIPRTCGKCHPNAGPNFAKGPVHVEVTPQKAMGVFAVRAFYTIFISALVILFVLHVGLELHGRRRRKRAEEGKKE
;
A
#
# COMPACT_ATOMS: atom_id res chain seq x y z
N MET A 1 58.47 61.94 7.17
CA MET A 1 59.08 63.23 7.56
C MET A 1 58.09 64.02 8.40
N LYS A 2 58.49 64.39 9.63
CA LYS A 2 58.04 65.52 10.49
C LYS A 2 56.55 65.57 10.90
N ARG A 3 56.25 65.29 12.19
CA ARG A 3 56.11 66.24 13.35
C ARG A 3 54.75 66.96 13.30
N MET A 4 54.00 67.26 14.36
CA MET A 4 54.08 67.30 15.84
C MET A 4 52.61 67.50 16.29
N LEU A 5 52.07 66.79 17.29
CA LEU A 5 51.98 67.17 18.71
C LEU A 5 51.45 68.59 19.03
N THR A 6 50.26 68.68 19.65
CA THR A 6 49.82 69.60 20.75
C THR A 6 48.35 69.26 21.10
N LEU A 7 48.03 68.54 22.19
CA LEU A 7 47.73 69.02 23.55
C LEU A 7 46.74 70.21 23.63
N PHE A 8 45.55 69.99 24.21
CA PHE A 8 44.91 70.79 25.29
C PHE A 8 43.50 70.24 25.62
N THR A 9 43.35 69.67 26.82
CA THR A 9 42.09 69.47 27.59
C THR A 9 41.63 70.80 28.22
N PRO A 10 40.50 70.89 28.96
CA PRO A 10 39.15 70.31 28.81
C PRO A 10 38.05 71.41 28.89
N LEU A 11 36.80 71.14 28.52
CA LEU A 11 35.67 71.95 29.03
C LEU A 11 34.46 71.07 29.33
N ILE A 12 34.27 70.85 30.62
CA ILE A 12 33.04 70.36 31.24
C ILE A 12 32.00 71.48 31.07
N LEU A 13 30.91 71.22 30.37
CA LEU A 13 29.67 71.96 30.58
C LEU A 13 28.50 70.98 30.62
N ALA A 14 27.93 70.88 31.81
CA ALA A 14 26.72 70.15 32.10
C ALA A 14 25.54 70.75 31.30
N ALA A 15 24.84 69.89 30.55
CA ALA A 15 23.49 70.17 30.07
C ALA A 15 22.60 69.01 30.51
N ALA A 16 22.12 69.11 31.75
CA ALA A 16 20.98 68.35 32.22
C ALA A 16 19.74 68.86 31.49
N LEU A 17 19.23 68.08 30.53
CA LEU A 17 17.95 68.32 29.87
C LEU A 17 17.15 67.01 29.87
N LEU A 18 16.33 66.88 30.91
CA LEU A 18 15.03 66.23 30.96
C LEU A 18 14.89 64.93 30.15
N ALA A 19 15.34 63.82 30.73
CA ALA A 19 14.79 62.52 30.42
C ALA A 19 13.34 62.46 30.92
N LEU A 20 12.39 62.80 30.04
CA LEU A 20 11.00 62.36 30.20
C LEU A 20 11.02 60.82 30.18
N PRO A 21 10.47 60.13 31.20
CA PRO A 21 10.25 58.71 31.08
C PRO A 21 9.17 58.55 30.01
N TRP A 22 9.59 58.18 28.81
CA TRP A 22 8.65 57.63 27.85
C TRP A 22 8.15 56.36 28.51
N ALA A 23 6.96 56.43 29.09
CA ALA A 23 6.21 55.25 29.47
C ALA A 23 6.06 54.46 28.18
N ALA A 24 6.94 53.47 27.99
CA ALA A 24 6.69 52.38 27.09
C ALA A 24 5.43 51.73 27.63
N GLY A 25 4.27 52.17 27.12
CA GLY A 25 3.05 51.42 27.24
C GLY A 25 3.40 50.01 26.78
N VAL A 26 3.42 49.07 27.73
CA VAL A 26 3.58 47.67 27.42
C VAL A 26 2.41 47.38 26.50
N ALA A 27 2.69 47.24 25.20
CA ALA A 27 1.72 46.68 24.27
C ALA A 27 1.50 45.24 24.75
N VAL A 28 0.49 45.06 25.59
CA VAL A 28 0.02 43.75 26.00
C VAL A 28 -0.39 43.07 24.70
N SER A 29 0.37 42.07 24.27
CA SER A 29 0.01 41.33 23.06
C SER A 29 -1.40 40.77 23.24
N ALA A 30 -2.25 40.83 22.21
CA ALA A 30 -3.62 40.31 22.27
C ALA A 30 -3.69 38.83 22.69
N VAL A 31 -2.58 38.09 22.59
CA VAL A 31 -2.45 36.74 23.17
C VAL A 31 -2.70 36.72 24.68
N ASN A 32 -2.22 37.69 25.44
CA ASN A 32 -2.38 37.71 26.90
C ASN A 32 -3.85 37.92 27.28
N GLU A 33 -4.57 38.81 26.60
CA GLU A 33 -6.00 39.07 26.88
C GLU A 33 -6.89 37.85 26.57
N CYS A 34 -6.56 37.09 25.53
CA CYS A 34 -7.28 35.86 25.21
C CYS A 34 -6.94 34.74 26.22
N GLN A 35 -5.68 34.65 26.64
CA GLN A 35 -5.19 33.63 27.58
C GLN A 35 -5.68 33.84 29.01
N ASP A 36 -6.09 35.05 29.40
CA ASP A 36 -6.71 35.30 30.70
C ASP A 36 -7.95 34.41 30.93
N CYS A 37 -8.69 34.10 29.86
CA CYS A 37 -9.81 33.14 29.90
C CYS A 37 -9.44 31.78 29.30
N HIS A 38 -8.83 31.74 28.11
CA HIS A 38 -8.55 30.49 27.40
C HIS A 38 -7.35 29.71 27.95
N GLY A 39 -6.59 30.28 28.87
CA GLY A 39 -5.52 29.59 29.60
C GLY A 39 -6.02 28.77 30.79
N ASP A 40 -7.29 28.91 31.17
CA ASP A 40 -7.91 28.10 32.21
C ASP A 40 -8.27 26.71 31.67
N LYS A 41 -7.76 25.64 32.30
CA LYS A 41 -8.05 24.25 31.88
C LYS A 41 -9.51 23.85 32.12
N THR A 42 -10.23 24.59 32.95
CA THR A 42 -11.62 24.32 33.33
C THR A 42 -12.62 25.06 32.45
N ILE A 43 -12.16 25.90 31.52
CA ILE A 43 -13.05 26.62 30.61
C ILE A 43 -13.69 25.66 29.60
N GLU A 44 -15.02 25.60 29.63
CA GLU A 44 -15.82 24.72 28.79
C GLU A 44 -17.08 25.42 28.28
N MET A 45 -17.60 24.91 27.16
CA MET A 45 -18.86 25.32 26.58
C MET A 45 -19.79 24.11 26.43
N SER A 46 -21.04 24.26 26.84
CA SER A 46 -22.07 23.25 26.63
C SER A 46 -22.53 23.22 25.17
N LEU A 47 -22.52 22.04 24.56
CA LEU A 47 -23.02 21.78 23.22
C LEU A 47 -24.49 21.34 23.25
N PRO A 48 -25.24 21.55 22.15
CA PRO A 48 -26.56 20.95 21.98
C PRO A 48 -26.48 19.42 22.16
N GLY A 49 -27.31 18.86 23.05
CA GLY A 49 -27.29 17.43 23.39
C GLY A 49 -26.54 17.07 24.67
N GLY A 50 -26.08 18.05 25.46
CA GLY A 50 -25.56 17.84 26.82
C GLY A 50 -24.07 17.49 26.90
N ALA A 51 -23.37 17.41 25.76
CA ALA A 51 -21.91 17.26 25.73
C ALA A 51 -21.21 18.58 26.08
N THR A 52 -20.03 18.52 26.72
CA THR A 52 -19.18 19.70 26.96
C THR A 52 -17.99 19.74 26.00
N LEU A 53 -17.57 20.94 25.64
CA LEU A 53 -16.40 21.20 24.80
C LEU A 53 -15.42 22.08 25.57
N SER A 54 -14.22 21.56 25.83
CA SER A 54 -13.14 22.37 26.39
C SER A 54 -12.72 23.48 25.42
N LEU A 55 -12.61 24.69 25.95
CA LEU A 55 -12.15 25.88 25.25
C LEU A 55 -10.69 26.25 25.62
N PHE A 56 -10.02 25.40 26.42
CA PHE A 56 -8.65 25.61 26.85
C PHE A 56 -7.65 25.60 25.68
N VAL A 57 -6.69 26.52 25.73
CA VAL A 57 -5.58 26.64 24.79
C VAL A 57 -4.26 26.69 25.56
N ASP A 58 -3.46 25.63 25.43
CA ASP A 58 -2.10 25.60 25.99
C ASP A 58 -1.21 26.63 25.28
N GLU A 59 -0.92 27.74 25.97
CA GLU A 59 -0.08 28.81 25.44
C GLU A 59 1.31 28.32 25.05
N LYS A 60 1.92 27.45 25.87
CA LYS A 60 3.26 26.92 25.59
C LYS A 60 3.26 26.08 24.32
N ALA A 61 2.23 25.25 24.12
CA ALA A 61 2.06 24.49 22.89
C ALA A 61 1.84 25.41 21.68
N TYR A 62 1.03 26.46 21.83
CA TYR A 62 0.80 27.46 20.78
C TYR A 62 2.07 28.21 20.41
N ARG A 63 2.82 28.73 21.38
CA ARG A 63 4.09 29.44 21.15
C ARG A 63 5.15 28.55 20.49
N ALA A 64 5.08 27.23 20.70
CA ALA A 64 5.95 26.26 20.04
C ALA A 64 5.46 25.84 18.63
N SER A 65 4.27 26.30 18.20
CA SER A 65 3.71 26.02 16.87
C SER A 65 4.35 26.90 15.79
N VAL A 66 4.06 26.60 14.52
CA VAL A 66 4.49 27.43 13.38
C VAL A 66 3.83 28.81 13.37
N HIS A 67 2.70 28.95 14.07
CA HIS A 67 1.98 30.21 14.21
C HIS A 67 2.27 30.92 15.53
N GLY A 68 3.13 30.38 16.39
CA GLY A 68 3.31 30.85 17.77
C GLY A 68 3.84 32.28 17.96
N LYS A 69 4.30 32.92 16.87
CA LYS A 69 4.67 34.33 16.84
C LYS A 69 3.50 35.27 16.59
N GLY A 70 2.36 34.77 16.12
CA GLY A 70 1.16 35.56 15.86
C GLY A 70 0.30 35.77 17.10
N ASP A 71 -0.73 36.60 16.93
CA ASP A 71 -1.78 36.81 17.91
C ASP A 71 -3.01 35.93 17.61
N CYS A 72 -3.80 35.62 18.63
CA CYS A 72 -5.02 34.80 18.52
C CYS A 72 -6.00 35.34 17.46
N THR A 73 -6.15 36.66 17.39
CA THR A 73 -7.01 37.38 16.45
C THR A 73 -6.55 37.28 14.99
N THR A 74 -5.32 36.83 14.74
CA THR A 74 -4.83 36.56 13.37
C THR A 74 -5.66 35.46 12.70
N CYS A 75 -6.01 34.43 13.47
CA CYS A 75 -6.85 33.33 13.01
C CYS A 75 -8.33 33.56 13.37
N HIS A 76 -8.59 34.11 14.56
CA HIS A 76 -9.91 34.46 15.05
C HIS A 76 -10.20 35.95 14.81
N SER A 77 -10.29 36.35 13.55
CA SER A 77 -10.45 37.76 13.16
C SER A 77 -11.74 38.43 13.65
N ASP A 78 -12.73 37.63 14.01
CA ASP A 78 -14.02 38.02 14.57
C ASP A 78 -14.03 38.06 16.11
N ALA A 79 -12.94 37.66 16.77
CA ALA A 79 -12.84 37.67 18.23
C ALA A 79 -12.67 39.10 18.77
N LYS A 80 -13.59 39.51 19.65
CA LYS A 80 -13.51 40.71 20.49
C LYS A 80 -14.00 40.35 21.88
N ALA A 81 -13.13 40.35 22.89
CA ALA A 81 -13.51 39.96 24.24
C ALA A 81 -14.40 41.03 24.91
N PRO A 82 -15.45 40.62 25.68
CA PRO A 82 -16.01 39.28 25.75
C PRO A 82 -16.79 38.92 24.47
N HIS A 83 -16.64 37.69 24.00
CA HIS A 83 -17.30 37.21 22.77
C HIS A 83 -18.20 36.01 23.03
N GLY A 84 -19.18 35.81 22.14
CA GLY A 84 -19.95 34.57 22.06
C GLY A 84 -19.25 33.50 21.22
N LYS A 85 -20.04 32.70 20.51
CA LYS A 85 -19.52 31.72 19.57
C LYS A 85 -18.82 32.42 18.39
N LEU A 86 -17.58 32.06 18.14
CA LEU A 86 -16.80 32.54 17.00
C LEU A 86 -17.06 31.73 15.73
N GLU A 87 -16.79 32.35 14.60
CA GLU A 87 -16.72 31.69 13.29
C GLU A 87 -15.58 30.67 13.24
N LYS A 88 -15.73 29.68 12.35
CA LYS A 88 -14.68 28.68 12.14
C LYS A 88 -13.47 29.32 11.47
N VAL A 89 -12.29 29.08 12.04
CA VAL A 89 -11.01 29.50 11.45
C VAL A 89 -10.85 28.91 10.05
N SER A 90 -10.57 29.79 9.08
CA SER A 90 -10.23 29.40 7.70
C SER A 90 -8.72 29.45 7.50
N CYS A 91 -8.11 28.27 7.34
CA CYS A 91 -6.69 28.15 7.00
C CYS A 91 -6.40 28.64 5.58
N GLY A 92 -7.38 28.55 4.66
CA GLY A 92 -7.22 28.85 3.25
C GLY A 92 -6.95 30.30 2.91
N LYS A 93 -7.33 31.24 3.79
CA LYS A 93 -6.96 32.67 3.65
C LYS A 93 -5.45 32.87 3.48
N CYS A 94 -4.64 32.06 4.16
CA CYS A 94 -3.18 32.10 4.07
C CYS A 94 -2.58 30.88 3.35
N HIS A 95 -3.32 29.79 3.23
CA HIS A 95 -2.91 28.56 2.53
C HIS A 95 -3.86 28.22 1.35
N PRO A 96 -3.99 29.11 0.36
CA PRO A 96 -4.99 28.97 -0.71
C PRO A 96 -4.75 27.73 -1.59
N ASP A 97 -3.49 27.37 -1.83
CA ASP A 97 -3.15 26.19 -2.64
C ASP A 97 -3.53 24.88 -1.95
N ALA A 98 -3.31 24.81 -0.63
CA ALA A 98 -3.66 23.64 0.17
C ALA A 98 -5.19 23.50 0.26
N GLU A 99 -5.92 24.61 0.49
CA GLU A 99 -7.38 24.62 0.51
C GLU A 99 -7.96 24.23 -0.86
N LYS A 100 -7.43 24.79 -1.95
CA LYS A 100 -7.83 24.41 -3.31
C LYS A 100 -7.60 22.92 -3.58
N SER A 101 -6.46 22.38 -3.17
CA SER A 101 -6.15 20.95 -3.30
C SER A 101 -7.11 20.09 -2.48
N TYR A 102 -7.33 20.46 -1.21
CA TYR A 102 -8.25 19.79 -0.29
C TYR A 102 -9.68 19.78 -0.80
N ASN A 103 -10.19 20.90 -1.30
CA ASN A 103 -11.55 21.00 -1.84
C ASN A 103 -11.77 20.10 -3.06
N GLY A 104 -10.70 19.71 -3.77
CA GLY A 104 -10.75 18.73 -4.85
C GLY A 104 -10.77 17.26 -4.39
N SER A 105 -10.40 16.98 -3.13
CA SER A 105 -10.33 15.62 -2.56
C SER A 105 -11.69 15.07 -2.17
N THR A 106 -11.77 13.76 -1.90
CA THR A 106 -12.98 13.14 -1.34
C THR A 106 -13.38 13.78 -0.01
N HIS A 107 -12.43 13.96 0.91
CA HIS A 107 -12.68 14.60 2.20
C HIS A 107 -13.24 16.01 2.04
N GLY A 108 -12.61 16.85 1.21
CA GLY A 108 -13.07 18.22 1.04
C GLY A 108 -14.41 18.34 0.32
N ARG A 109 -14.68 17.48 -0.68
CA ARG A 109 -15.98 17.45 -1.37
C ARG A 109 -17.11 17.04 -0.45
N ASP A 110 -16.89 16.06 0.44
CA ASP A 110 -17.92 15.63 1.38
C ASP A 110 -18.07 16.58 2.56
N HIS A 111 -16.97 17.21 3.01
CA HIS A 111 -17.02 18.28 4.00
C HIS A 111 -17.83 19.46 3.49
N ALA A 112 -17.67 19.84 2.22
CA ALA A 112 -18.45 20.91 1.58
C ALA A 112 -19.96 20.59 1.49
N LYS A 113 -20.35 19.31 1.50
CA LYS A 113 -21.76 18.88 1.58
C LYS A 113 -22.31 18.88 3.02
N GLY A 114 -21.52 19.31 4.00
CA GLY A 114 -21.90 19.34 5.41
C GLY A 114 -21.66 18.03 6.16
N ASN A 115 -20.94 17.06 5.57
CA ASN A 115 -20.54 15.86 6.29
C ASN A 115 -19.52 16.22 7.39
N LYS A 116 -19.86 15.94 8.64
CA LYS A 116 -19.02 16.24 9.81
C LYS A 116 -18.08 15.09 10.19
N ASP A 117 -18.25 13.91 9.59
CA ASP A 117 -17.47 12.71 9.89
C ASP A 117 -16.25 12.55 8.97
N VAL A 118 -15.95 13.55 8.14
CA VAL A 118 -14.77 13.58 7.27
C VAL A 118 -13.71 14.52 7.82
N ALA A 119 -12.44 14.17 7.60
CA ALA A 119 -11.31 14.92 8.13
C ALA A 119 -11.24 16.34 7.54
N TRP A 120 -11.07 17.34 8.41
CA TRP A 120 -10.71 18.71 8.08
C TRP A 120 -9.22 18.97 8.34
N CYS A 121 -8.73 20.15 7.96
CA CYS A 121 -7.32 20.57 8.09
C CYS A 121 -6.74 20.26 9.48
N ALA A 122 -7.51 20.56 10.53
CA ALA A 122 -7.07 20.43 11.92
C ALA A 122 -6.97 18.97 12.41
N ASP A 123 -7.68 18.04 11.78
CA ASP A 123 -7.62 16.63 12.15
C ASP A 123 -6.26 16.03 11.79
N CYS A 124 -5.67 16.48 10.69
CA CYS A 124 -4.35 16.06 10.24
C CYS A 124 -3.21 16.93 10.79
N HIS A 125 -3.39 18.26 10.86
CA HIS A 125 -2.29 19.19 11.21
C HIS A 125 -2.27 19.62 12.68
N GLY A 126 -3.39 19.50 13.39
CA GLY A 126 -3.57 20.11 14.71
C GLY A 126 -4.36 21.41 14.66
N LYS A 127 -4.66 21.96 15.84
CA LYS A 127 -5.44 23.21 16.00
C LYS A 127 -4.50 24.36 16.35
N HIS A 128 -4.27 24.58 17.64
CA HIS A 128 -3.32 25.58 18.16
C HIS A 128 -1.89 25.04 18.25
N ASP A 129 -1.68 23.76 17.98
CA ASP A 129 -0.43 23.02 18.13
C ASP A 129 0.23 22.65 16.79
N VAL A 130 -0.06 23.36 15.70
CA VAL A 130 0.42 23.00 14.34
C VAL A 130 1.96 23.11 14.27
N ARG A 131 2.64 22.00 13.96
CA ARG A 131 4.11 21.93 13.86
C ARG A 131 4.56 21.68 12.42
N LYS A 132 5.82 21.99 12.12
CA LYS A 132 6.43 21.68 10.80
C LYS A 132 6.44 20.18 10.57
N SER A 133 6.22 19.72 9.33
CA SER A 133 6.22 18.29 8.98
C SER A 133 7.58 17.58 9.19
N LYS A 134 8.66 18.32 9.41
CA LYS A 134 9.99 17.78 9.77
C LYS A 134 10.19 17.60 11.28
N ASP A 135 9.29 18.12 12.09
CA ASP A 135 9.34 18.00 13.55
C ASP A 135 8.77 16.64 13.98
N PRO A 136 9.50 15.81 14.74
CA PRO A 136 9.03 14.49 15.17
C PRO A 136 7.72 14.51 15.98
N ALA A 137 7.42 15.60 16.67
CA ALA A 137 6.18 15.78 17.43
C ALA A 137 5.01 16.24 16.54
N SER A 138 5.25 16.55 15.26
CA SER A 138 4.18 16.91 14.33
C SER A 138 3.32 15.71 13.97
N ARG A 139 2.00 15.88 13.91
CA ARG A 139 1.07 14.87 13.39
C ARG A 139 1.39 14.50 11.93
N THR A 140 1.86 15.46 11.15
CA THR A 140 2.25 15.25 9.75
C THR A 140 3.73 14.90 9.58
N PHE A 141 4.44 14.60 10.68
CA PHE A 141 5.75 13.97 10.60
C PHE A 141 5.63 12.61 9.92
N ARG A 142 6.62 12.27 9.10
CA ARG A 142 6.54 11.10 8.22
C ARG A 142 6.22 9.79 8.96
N MET A 143 6.76 9.59 10.15
CA MET A 143 6.50 8.41 10.98
C MET A 143 5.09 8.40 11.59
N ASN A 144 4.44 9.57 11.68
CA ASN A 144 3.14 9.76 12.33
C ASN A 144 1.99 9.73 11.32
N ILE A 145 2.26 9.90 10.01
CA ILE A 145 1.24 9.95 8.95
C ILE A 145 0.30 8.74 8.98
N VAL A 146 0.85 7.54 9.19
CA VAL A 146 0.05 6.30 9.23
C VAL A 146 -0.97 6.35 10.38
N ALA A 147 -0.53 6.77 11.57
CA ALA A 147 -1.40 6.88 12.74
C ALA A 147 -2.49 7.95 12.55
N VAL A 148 -2.18 9.05 11.86
CA VAL A 148 -3.18 10.09 11.53
C VAL A 148 -4.30 9.52 10.66
N CYS A 149 -3.96 8.78 9.60
CA CYS A 149 -4.97 8.18 8.72
C CYS A 149 -5.80 7.12 9.45
N LEU A 150 -5.15 6.23 10.20
CA LEU A 150 -5.80 5.11 10.89
C LEU A 150 -6.66 5.54 12.09
N LYS A 151 -6.57 6.79 12.53
CA LYS A 151 -7.48 7.34 13.54
C LYS A 151 -8.95 7.24 13.11
N CYS A 152 -9.22 7.37 11.80
CA CYS A 152 -10.56 7.23 11.23
C CYS A 152 -10.68 6.03 10.26
N HIS A 153 -9.62 5.70 9.51
CA HIS A 153 -9.60 4.58 8.55
C HIS A 153 -9.33 3.20 9.20
N ASN A 154 -9.77 3.04 10.45
CA ASN A 154 -9.87 1.77 11.17
C ASN A 154 -11.08 1.82 12.15
N ASP A 155 -11.98 2.79 11.94
CA ASP A 155 -13.15 3.01 12.77
C ASP A 155 -14.37 2.30 12.18
N ARG A 156 -14.73 1.18 12.81
CA ARG A 156 -15.88 0.36 12.43
C ARG A 156 -17.20 1.11 12.45
N VAL A 157 -17.33 2.15 13.27
CA VAL A 157 -18.56 2.97 13.35
C VAL A 157 -18.73 3.78 12.07
N ILE A 158 -17.65 4.36 11.56
CA ILE A 158 -17.65 5.09 10.28
C ILE A 158 -17.86 4.11 9.13
N GLU A 159 -17.23 2.93 9.18
CA GLU A 159 -17.41 1.88 8.18
C GLU A 159 -18.86 1.45 8.02
N GLU A 160 -19.52 1.11 9.12
CA GLU A 160 -20.91 0.65 9.12
C GLU A 160 -21.86 1.78 8.69
N LYS A 161 -21.63 3.00 9.16
CA LYS A 161 -22.45 4.18 8.82
C LYS A 161 -22.41 4.52 7.33
N TYR A 162 -21.23 4.46 6.72
CA TYR A 162 -21.02 4.84 5.32
C TYR A 162 -20.93 3.65 4.37
N LYS A 163 -21.10 2.42 4.87
CA LYS A 163 -20.96 1.16 4.12
C LYS A 163 -19.64 1.10 3.34
N LEU A 164 -18.57 1.55 3.99
CA LEU A 164 -17.24 1.54 3.38
C LEU A 164 -16.73 0.10 3.29
N PRO A 165 -15.89 -0.23 2.29
CA PRO A 165 -15.16 -1.50 2.28
C PRO A 165 -14.39 -1.68 3.59
N ASP A 166 -14.28 -2.93 4.04
CA ASP A 166 -13.58 -3.35 5.26
C ASP A 166 -12.24 -2.61 5.40
N GLN A 167 -12.16 -1.68 6.37
CA GLN A 167 -10.95 -0.87 6.55
C GLN A 167 -9.85 -1.63 7.29
N THR A 168 -10.07 -2.90 7.69
CA THR A 168 -8.96 -3.76 8.12
C THR A 168 -7.91 -3.91 7.01
N VAL A 169 -8.29 -3.70 5.75
CA VAL A 169 -7.36 -3.59 4.62
C VAL A 169 -6.39 -2.41 4.81
N MET A 170 -6.84 -1.28 5.33
CA MET A 170 -5.98 -0.12 5.61
C MET A 170 -5.04 -0.40 6.79
N ALA A 171 -5.56 -1.01 7.86
CA ALA A 171 -4.76 -1.43 9.00
C ALA A 171 -3.69 -2.48 8.63
N ALA A 172 -3.95 -3.31 7.61
CA ALA A 172 -2.99 -4.27 7.10
C ALA A 172 -1.69 -3.62 6.57
N TYR A 173 -1.71 -2.32 6.25
CA TYR A 173 -0.51 -1.54 5.93
C TYR A 173 0.59 -1.69 6.99
N GLU A 174 0.26 -1.70 8.28
CA GLU A 174 1.26 -1.85 9.34
C GLU A 174 2.03 -3.19 9.25
N SER A 175 1.40 -4.21 8.68
CA SER A 175 1.99 -5.53 8.44
C SER A 175 2.68 -5.69 7.08
N SER A 176 2.59 -4.68 6.21
CA SER A 176 3.26 -4.68 4.90
C SER A 176 4.77 -4.49 5.03
N VAL A 177 5.51 -4.75 3.96
CA VAL A 177 6.95 -4.45 3.87
C VAL A 177 7.26 -2.98 4.10
N HIS A 178 6.40 -2.07 3.65
CA HIS A 178 6.58 -0.65 3.87
C HIS A 178 6.26 -0.26 5.32
N GLY A 179 5.14 -0.73 5.87
CA GLY A 179 4.77 -0.46 7.26
C GLY A 179 5.77 -1.02 8.26
N MET A 180 6.27 -2.24 8.03
CA MET A 180 7.34 -2.83 8.85
C MET A 180 8.66 -2.08 8.69
N ALA A 181 9.04 -1.68 7.47
CA ALA A 181 10.25 -0.88 7.26
C ALA A 181 10.17 0.48 7.98
N LEU A 182 9.00 1.11 8.00
CA LEU A 182 8.75 2.37 8.69
C LEU A 182 8.86 2.15 10.21
N LYS A 183 8.00 1.30 10.76
CA LYS A 183 7.80 1.16 12.22
C LYS A 183 8.90 0.38 12.92
N LYS A 184 9.42 -0.69 12.32
CA LYS A 184 10.42 -1.58 12.95
C LYS A 184 11.86 -1.19 12.60
N SER A 185 12.10 -0.74 11.37
CA SER A 185 13.46 -0.40 10.90
C SER A 185 13.76 1.09 10.90
N GLY A 186 12.77 1.95 11.22
CA GLY A 186 12.97 3.41 11.23
C GLY A 186 13.29 4.00 9.85
N LEU A 187 13.00 3.27 8.77
CA LEU A 187 13.38 3.66 7.41
C LEU A 187 12.41 4.71 6.89
N MET A 188 12.71 5.97 7.18
CA MET A 188 11.94 7.13 6.70
C MET A 188 11.92 7.26 5.16
N GLY A 189 12.69 6.49 4.40
CA GLY A 189 12.59 6.46 2.92
C GLY A 189 11.46 5.58 2.38
N THR A 190 10.79 4.79 3.22
CA THR A 190 9.74 3.85 2.79
C THR A 190 8.40 4.52 2.54
N ALA A 191 7.57 3.96 1.67
CA ALA A 191 6.30 4.56 1.26
C ALA A 191 5.25 4.54 2.38
N VAL A 192 4.65 5.68 2.69
CA VAL A 192 3.49 5.84 3.60
C VAL A 192 2.20 6.12 2.82
N CYS A 193 1.05 6.19 3.51
CA CYS A 193 -0.25 6.36 2.87
C CYS A 193 -0.27 7.51 1.84
N SER A 194 0.36 8.62 2.18
CA SER A 194 0.36 9.83 1.37
C SER A 194 1.28 9.76 0.14
N ASP A 195 2.25 8.84 0.10
CA ASP A 195 3.08 8.63 -1.08
C ASP A 195 2.29 7.94 -2.21
N CYS A 196 1.27 7.15 -1.84
CA CYS A 196 0.37 6.45 -2.76
C CYS A 196 -0.91 7.24 -3.06
N HIS A 197 -1.60 7.69 -2.02
CA HIS A 197 -2.92 8.33 -2.13
C HIS A 197 -2.86 9.85 -2.33
N GLY A 198 -1.71 10.46 -2.07
CA GLY A 198 -1.53 11.91 -2.03
C GLY A 198 -1.74 12.51 -0.64
N ASN A 199 -1.48 13.81 -0.52
CA ASN A 199 -1.55 14.56 0.75
C ASN A 199 -2.91 15.27 0.90
N HIS A 200 -3.10 16.36 0.16
CA HIS A 200 -4.32 17.18 0.19
C HIS A 200 -5.31 16.83 -0.93
N ALA A 201 -4.89 16.13 -1.99
CA ALA A 201 -5.73 15.72 -3.11
C ALA A 201 -5.99 14.19 -3.10
N ILE A 202 -6.52 13.67 -2.00
CA ILE A 202 -6.85 12.25 -1.88
C ILE A 202 -8.12 11.96 -2.69
N LEU A 203 -7.98 11.15 -3.73
CA LEU A 203 -9.05 10.78 -4.66
C LEU A 203 -9.28 9.26 -4.65
N PRO A 204 -10.51 8.80 -4.92
CA PRO A 204 -10.78 7.37 -5.06
C PRO A 204 -10.13 6.83 -6.33
N GLY A 205 -9.72 5.56 -6.30
CA GLY A 205 -8.95 4.93 -7.38
C GLY A 205 -9.73 4.73 -8.69
N ASP A 206 -11.04 4.91 -8.69
CA ASP A 206 -11.88 4.90 -9.89
C ASP A 206 -11.73 6.20 -10.72
N GLN A 207 -11.26 7.29 -10.12
CA GLN A 207 -11.06 8.55 -10.81
C GLN A 207 -9.73 8.58 -11.57
N PRO A 208 -9.72 8.96 -12.87
CA PRO A 208 -8.49 9.01 -13.67
C PRO A 208 -7.38 9.90 -13.11
N ARG A 209 -7.74 10.95 -12.36
CA ARG A 209 -6.80 11.88 -11.71
C ARG A 209 -6.19 11.33 -10.42
N SER A 210 -6.70 10.22 -9.88
CA SER A 210 -6.16 9.62 -8.68
C SER A 210 -4.78 9.00 -8.94
N ALA A 211 -3.85 9.21 -8.01
CA ALA A 211 -2.54 8.56 -8.07
C ALA A 211 -2.67 7.02 -7.98
N THR A 212 -3.72 6.52 -7.33
CA THR A 212 -4.02 5.09 -7.21
C THR A 212 -4.94 4.57 -8.31
N HIS A 213 -5.24 5.39 -9.33
CA HIS A 213 -5.94 4.90 -10.51
C HIS A 213 -5.12 3.83 -11.23
N ARG A 214 -5.78 2.81 -11.78
CA ARG A 214 -5.11 1.61 -12.29
C ARG A 214 -4.01 1.92 -13.30
N GLN A 215 -4.24 2.83 -14.24
CA GLN A 215 -3.27 3.27 -15.25
C GLN A 215 -2.07 4.03 -14.64
N ASN A 216 -2.25 4.63 -13.47
CA ASN A 216 -1.23 5.40 -12.76
C ASN A 216 -0.42 4.53 -11.78
N ILE A 217 -0.87 3.32 -11.44
CA ILE A 217 -0.18 2.42 -10.50
C ILE A 217 1.27 2.11 -10.92
N PRO A 218 1.58 1.78 -12.19
CA PRO A 218 2.97 1.52 -12.59
C PRO A 218 3.90 2.71 -12.32
N THR A 219 3.50 3.91 -12.73
CA THR A 219 4.29 5.13 -12.53
C THR A 219 4.36 5.53 -11.06
N LEU A 220 3.29 5.27 -10.29
CA LEU A 220 3.27 5.47 -8.84
C LEU A 220 4.36 4.63 -8.16
N CYS A 221 4.39 3.31 -8.39
CA CYS A 221 5.40 2.43 -7.83
C CYS A 221 6.82 2.78 -8.35
N GLY A 222 6.90 3.20 -9.61
CA GLY A 222 8.15 3.59 -10.28
C GLY A 222 8.84 4.82 -9.70
N LYS A 223 8.14 5.67 -8.94
CA LYS A 223 8.78 6.79 -8.20
C LYS A 223 9.90 6.31 -7.28
N CYS A 224 9.73 5.12 -6.68
CA CYS A 224 10.73 4.50 -5.80
C CYS A 224 11.37 3.26 -6.42
N HIS A 225 10.73 2.64 -7.42
CA HIS A 225 11.24 1.45 -8.13
C HIS A 225 11.48 1.72 -9.62
N PRO A 226 12.29 2.72 -10.01
CA PRO A 226 12.42 3.15 -11.40
C PRO A 226 12.98 2.06 -12.32
N GLY A 227 13.98 1.29 -11.84
CA GLY A 227 14.54 0.18 -12.64
C GLY A 227 13.57 -0.99 -12.83
N ILE A 228 12.57 -1.14 -11.95
CA ILE A 228 11.50 -2.13 -12.14
C ILE A 228 10.43 -1.59 -13.09
N LEU A 229 10.08 -0.30 -12.99
CA LEU A 229 9.19 0.36 -13.94
C LEU A 229 9.73 0.23 -15.36
N GLU A 230 11.02 0.51 -15.59
CA GLU A 230 11.63 0.40 -16.92
C GLU A 230 11.48 -1.01 -17.53
N LYS A 231 11.65 -2.05 -16.71
CA LYS A 231 11.46 -3.45 -17.13
C LYS A 231 9.99 -3.75 -17.43
N TYR A 232 9.09 -3.33 -16.53
CA TYR A 232 7.65 -3.50 -16.69
C TYR A 232 7.15 -2.84 -17.98
N GLU A 233 7.61 -1.64 -18.28
CA GLU A 233 7.24 -0.90 -19.48
C GLU A 233 7.67 -1.56 -20.80
N LYS A 234 8.76 -2.33 -20.78
CA LYS A 234 9.21 -3.12 -21.92
C LYS A 234 8.41 -4.43 -22.08
N SER A 235 7.82 -4.92 -21.00
CA SER A 235 7.03 -6.16 -20.99
C SER A 235 5.73 -6.05 -21.81
N VAL A 236 5.16 -7.20 -22.18
CA VAL A 236 3.84 -7.28 -22.83
C VAL A 236 2.72 -6.70 -21.96
N HIS A 237 2.82 -6.84 -20.63
CA HIS A 237 1.85 -6.28 -19.69
C HIS A 237 1.92 -4.75 -19.66
N GLY A 238 3.13 -4.18 -19.59
CA GLY A 238 3.30 -2.72 -19.59
C GLY A 238 2.95 -2.09 -20.94
N LYS A 239 3.36 -2.72 -22.05
CA LYS A 239 2.93 -2.32 -23.41
C LYS A 239 1.42 -2.39 -23.57
N GLY A 240 0.78 -3.46 -23.09
CA GLY A 240 -0.68 -3.60 -23.09
C GLY A 240 -1.38 -2.53 -22.26
N MET A 241 -0.88 -2.25 -21.05
CA MET A 241 -1.46 -1.22 -20.19
C MET A 241 -1.35 0.17 -20.83
N ARG A 242 -0.19 0.52 -21.40
CA ARG A 242 0.01 1.77 -22.13
C ARG A 242 -0.86 1.86 -23.39
N GLY A 243 -1.09 0.73 -24.05
CA GLY A 243 -1.99 0.59 -25.20
C GLY A 243 -3.49 0.66 -24.85
N GLY A 244 -3.84 0.89 -23.58
CA GLY A 244 -5.24 1.03 -23.14
C GLY A 244 -5.95 -0.30 -22.87
N ILE A 245 -5.24 -1.43 -22.86
CA ILE A 245 -5.82 -2.73 -22.53
C ILE A 245 -6.04 -2.80 -21.02
N ALA A 246 -7.25 -2.46 -20.57
CA ALA A 246 -7.64 -2.42 -19.16
C ALA A 246 -7.42 -3.74 -18.40
N ASP A 247 -7.37 -4.88 -19.09
CA ASP A 247 -7.10 -6.19 -18.48
C ASP A 247 -5.60 -6.47 -18.27
N SER A 248 -4.69 -5.63 -18.79
CA SER A 248 -3.24 -5.85 -18.61
C SER A 248 -2.86 -5.63 -17.14
N PRO A 249 -2.16 -6.57 -16.49
CA PRO A 249 -1.90 -6.48 -15.05
C PRO A 249 -0.92 -5.35 -14.71
N VAL A 250 -1.14 -4.72 -13.56
CA VAL A 250 -0.25 -3.71 -12.95
C VAL A 250 0.38 -4.27 -11.68
N CYS A 251 1.21 -3.48 -11.01
CA CYS A 251 2.01 -3.93 -9.86
C CYS A 251 1.18 -4.61 -8.76
N THR A 252 0.01 -4.04 -8.45
CA THR A 252 -0.89 -4.52 -7.39
C THR A 252 -1.62 -5.82 -7.75
N ASP A 253 -1.77 -6.15 -9.04
CA ASP A 253 -2.39 -7.41 -9.47
C ASP A 253 -1.53 -8.64 -9.10
N CYS A 254 -0.21 -8.45 -8.94
CA CYS A 254 0.70 -9.51 -8.49
C CYS A 254 1.16 -9.32 -7.05
N HIS A 255 1.51 -8.11 -6.63
CA HIS A 255 2.07 -7.87 -5.29
C HIS A 255 1.01 -7.62 -4.21
N GLY A 256 -0.25 -7.38 -4.61
CA GLY A 256 -1.31 -6.93 -3.73
C GLY A 256 -1.25 -5.43 -3.43
N GLU A 257 -2.18 -4.98 -2.60
CA GLU A 257 -2.29 -3.62 -2.08
C GLU A 257 -2.43 -3.66 -0.57
N HIS A 258 -1.89 -2.64 0.12
CA HIS A 258 -1.86 -2.45 1.58
C HIS A 258 -1.25 -3.58 2.43
N LYS A 259 -1.25 -4.84 2.00
CA LYS A 259 -0.59 -5.97 2.67
C LYS A 259 0.51 -6.57 1.79
N ILE A 260 1.29 -5.71 1.13
CA ILE A 260 2.42 -6.15 0.30
C ILE A 260 3.44 -6.81 1.23
N THR A 261 3.68 -8.11 1.07
CA THR A 261 4.66 -8.88 1.86
C THR A 261 5.98 -9.07 1.10
N LYS A 262 7.01 -9.56 1.79
CA LYS A 262 8.31 -9.82 1.16
C LYS A 262 8.18 -10.96 0.15
N ILE A 263 8.94 -10.92 -0.95
CA ILE A 263 8.89 -11.95 -2.00
C ILE A 263 9.30 -13.35 -1.52
N ASN A 264 9.99 -13.45 -0.38
CA ASN A 264 10.39 -14.72 0.25
C ASN A 264 9.46 -15.16 1.38
N ASP A 265 8.41 -14.39 1.66
CA ASP A 265 7.36 -14.75 2.61
C ASP A 265 6.42 -15.77 1.95
N PRO A 266 6.18 -16.96 2.54
CA PRO A 266 5.27 -17.96 1.98
C PRO A 266 3.82 -17.47 1.76
N SER A 267 3.38 -16.44 2.48
CA SER A 267 2.07 -15.80 2.30
C SER A 267 2.01 -14.84 1.11
N SER A 268 3.17 -14.48 0.53
CA SER A 268 3.24 -13.55 -0.60
C SER A 268 2.66 -14.18 -1.86
N PRO A 269 1.79 -13.49 -2.61
CA PRO A 269 1.33 -14.00 -3.90
C PRO A 269 2.49 -14.20 -4.90
N VAL A 270 3.59 -13.46 -4.74
CA VAL A 270 4.79 -13.57 -5.58
C VAL A 270 5.88 -14.47 -4.97
N PHE A 271 5.57 -15.22 -3.91
CA PHE A 271 6.44 -16.28 -3.43
C PHE A 271 6.63 -17.35 -4.51
N ALA A 272 7.80 -17.96 -4.60
CA ALA A 272 8.16 -18.89 -5.68
C ALA A 272 7.10 -19.99 -5.94
N LYS A 273 6.48 -20.53 -4.89
CA LYS A 273 5.39 -21.53 -4.97
C LYS A 273 4.05 -20.94 -5.42
N ASN A 274 3.78 -19.66 -5.12
CA ASN A 274 2.49 -19.02 -5.36
C ASN A 274 2.42 -18.34 -6.75
N ILE A 275 3.57 -18.05 -7.38
CA ILE A 275 3.63 -17.42 -8.71
C ILE A 275 2.70 -18.09 -9.74
N PRO A 276 2.67 -19.43 -9.90
CA PRO A 276 1.74 -20.07 -10.83
C PRO A 276 0.28 -19.71 -10.57
N LYS A 277 -0.15 -19.72 -9.31
CA LYS A 277 -1.52 -19.37 -8.91
C LYS A 277 -1.80 -17.88 -9.13
N THR A 278 -0.81 -17.02 -8.94
CA THR A 278 -0.92 -15.58 -9.19
C THR A 278 -1.10 -15.27 -10.68
N CYS A 279 -0.28 -15.87 -11.55
CA CYS A 279 -0.40 -15.73 -13.00
C CYS A 279 -1.71 -16.33 -13.53
N ALA A 280 -2.15 -17.44 -12.92
CA ALA A 280 -3.37 -18.15 -13.27
C ALA A 280 -4.61 -17.67 -12.50
N SER A 281 -4.52 -16.52 -11.82
CA SER A 281 -5.65 -15.98 -11.08
C SER A 281 -6.87 -15.87 -12.00
N ALA A 282 -8.07 -15.89 -11.42
CA ALA A 282 -9.33 -15.87 -12.16
C ALA A 282 -9.47 -14.65 -13.11
N ARG A 283 -8.56 -13.69 -13.07
CA ARG A 283 -8.51 -12.49 -13.91
C ARG A 283 -7.53 -12.59 -15.09
N CYS A 284 -6.68 -13.62 -15.16
CA CYS A 284 -5.53 -13.63 -16.07
C CYS A 284 -5.40 -14.94 -16.87
N HIS A 285 -4.29 -15.69 -16.73
CA HIS A 285 -3.90 -16.73 -17.70
C HIS A 285 -4.72 -18.03 -17.66
N GLU A 286 -5.66 -18.18 -16.73
CA GLU A 286 -6.64 -19.28 -16.72
C GLU A 286 -8.08 -18.76 -16.97
N ASN A 287 -8.25 -17.46 -17.24
CA ASN A 287 -9.56 -16.88 -17.56
C ASN A 287 -9.90 -17.12 -19.04
N ALA A 288 -10.96 -17.89 -19.29
CA ALA A 288 -11.40 -18.22 -20.65
C ALA A 288 -11.85 -17.00 -21.48
N GLY A 289 -12.41 -15.97 -20.83
CA GLY A 289 -12.82 -14.72 -21.47
C GLY A 289 -11.62 -13.90 -21.96
N ILE A 290 -10.61 -13.73 -21.10
CA ILE A 290 -9.34 -13.07 -21.44
C ILE A 290 -8.61 -13.86 -22.53
N ALA A 291 -8.51 -15.18 -22.37
CA ALA A 291 -7.86 -16.03 -23.34
C ALA A 291 -8.50 -15.93 -24.74
N SER A 292 -9.83 -15.84 -24.81
CA SER A 292 -10.54 -15.71 -26.08
C SER A 292 -10.44 -14.30 -26.65
N ARG A 293 -10.58 -13.26 -25.83
CA ARG A 293 -10.51 -11.84 -26.25
C ARG A 293 -9.14 -11.47 -26.82
N TYR A 294 -8.07 -11.98 -26.24
CA TYR A 294 -6.70 -11.63 -26.60
C TYR A 294 -5.94 -12.76 -27.29
N ALA A 295 -6.65 -13.81 -27.73
CA ALA A 295 -6.08 -14.99 -28.39
C ALA A 295 -4.88 -15.62 -27.63
N ILE A 296 -4.96 -15.61 -26.29
CA ILE A 296 -3.94 -16.23 -25.44
C ILE A 296 -4.23 -17.73 -25.36
N PRO A 297 -3.21 -18.60 -25.45
CA PRO A 297 -3.40 -20.03 -25.32
C PRO A 297 -4.08 -20.43 -24.01
N LYS A 298 -5.07 -21.32 -24.10
CA LYS A 298 -5.83 -21.85 -22.95
C LYS A 298 -5.04 -22.94 -22.22
N LYS A 299 -5.42 -23.23 -20.96
CA LYS A 299 -4.91 -24.34 -20.14
C LYS A 299 -3.40 -24.29 -19.87
N ARG A 300 -2.81 -23.10 -19.76
CA ARG A 300 -1.38 -22.95 -19.48
C ARG A 300 -1.04 -23.27 -18.03
N PHE A 301 -1.94 -22.95 -17.10
CA PHE A 301 -1.75 -23.30 -15.70
C PHE A 301 -1.89 -24.80 -15.46
N SER A 302 -2.99 -25.40 -15.93
CA SER A 302 -3.25 -26.84 -15.75
C SER A 302 -2.14 -27.71 -16.34
N THR A 303 -1.75 -27.46 -17.59
CA THR A 303 -0.63 -28.22 -18.23
C THR A 303 0.71 -28.01 -17.53
N TYR A 304 0.95 -26.84 -16.92
CA TYR A 304 2.13 -26.60 -16.11
C TYR A 304 2.09 -27.36 -14.78
N MET A 305 0.95 -27.36 -14.08
CA MET A 305 0.79 -28.04 -12.80
C MET A 305 0.89 -29.57 -12.94
N GLU A 306 0.59 -30.12 -14.11
CA GLU A 306 0.80 -31.54 -14.45
C GLU A 306 2.27 -31.88 -14.78
N SER A 307 3.13 -30.87 -14.98
CA SER A 307 4.56 -31.09 -15.25
C SER A 307 5.34 -31.38 -13.97
N PHE A 308 6.54 -31.96 -14.10
CA PHE A 308 7.44 -32.17 -12.97
C PHE A 308 7.71 -30.88 -12.18
N HIS A 309 7.92 -29.75 -12.86
CA HIS A 309 8.16 -28.47 -12.19
C HIS A 309 6.95 -27.99 -11.37
N GLY A 310 5.74 -28.12 -11.92
CA GLY A 310 4.52 -27.75 -11.23
C GLY A 310 4.25 -28.63 -10.02
N ILE A 311 4.40 -29.96 -10.17
CA ILE A 311 4.28 -30.94 -9.08
C ILE A 311 5.33 -30.65 -8.00
N ALA A 312 6.61 -30.50 -8.37
CA ALA A 312 7.69 -30.22 -7.42
C ALA A 312 7.45 -28.92 -6.62
N LEU A 313 6.96 -27.86 -7.26
CA LEU A 313 6.56 -26.63 -6.56
C LEU A 313 5.38 -26.86 -5.60
N GLU A 314 4.37 -27.63 -5.99
CA GLU A 314 3.22 -27.93 -5.12
C GLU A 314 3.65 -28.67 -3.86
N TYR A 315 4.64 -29.58 -3.98
CA TYR A 315 5.31 -30.26 -2.86
C TYR A 315 6.35 -29.38 -2.11
N GLY A 316 6.49 -28.11 -2.47
CA GLY A 316 7.30 -27.13 -1.73
C GLY A 316 8.74 -26.96 -2.21
N MET A 317 9.14 -27.59 -3.32
CA MET A 317 10.48 -27.43 -3.89
C MET A 317 10.64 -26.08 -4.60
N THR A 318 10.81 -25.00 -3.85
CA THR A 318 10.85 -23.60 -4.36
C THR A 318 11.96 -23.29 -5.38
N LYS A 319 12.95 -24.18 -5.53
CA LYS A 319 13.99 -24.11 -6.57
C LYS A 319 13.52 -24.61 -7.95
N ALA A 320 12.40 -25.34 -8.02
CA ALA A 320 11.82 -25.77 -9.28
C ALA A 320 11.36 -24.55 -10.11
N ALA A 321 11.42 -24.67 -11.43
CA ALA A 321 11.08 -23.56 -12.31
C ALA A 321 9.60 -23.18 -12.20
N ASN A 322 9.31 -21.91 -11.91
CA ASN A 322 7.96 -21.32 -11.95
C ASN A 322 7.75 -20.47 -13.22
N CYS A 323 6.53 -19.97 -13.41
CA CYS A 323 6.15 -19.17 -14.57
C CYS A 323 7.13 -18.00 -14.82
N ALA A 324 7.47 -17.25 -13.78
CA ALA A 324 8.35 -16.07 -13.90
C ALA A 324 9.81 -16.44 -14.15
N SER A 325 10.29 -17.58 -13.64
CA SER A 325 11.66 -18.04 -13.88
C SER A 325 11.92 -18.39 -15.35
N CYS A 326 10.88 -18.83 -16.07
CA CYS A 326 10.92 -19.09 -17.51
C CYS A 326 10.62 -17.82 -18.33
N HIS A 327 9.52 -17.10 -18.01
CA HIS A 327 9.03 -15.97 -18.83
C HIS A 327 9.64 -14.60 -18.49
N GLY A 328 10.22 -14.45 -17.30
CA GLY A 328 10.63 -13.17 -16.73
C GLY A 328 9.75 -12.74 -15.55
N PHE A 329 10.27 -11.86 -14.69
CA PHE A 329 9.55 -11.34 -13.53
C PHE A 329 8.80 -10.05 -13.88
N HIS A 330 9.54 -8.99 -14.21
CA HIS A 330 8.99 -7.69 -14.60
C HIS A 330 9.19 -7.39 -16.09
N GLU A 331 9.94 -8.22 -16.81
CA GLU A 331 10.31 -8.07 -18.24
C GLU A 331 9.71 -9.21 -19.09
N ILE A 332 8.42 -9.49 -18.91
CA ILE A 332 7.75 -10.61 -19.57
C ILE A 332 7.50 -10.24 -21.04
N LEU A 333 8.14 -10.94 -21.96
CA LEU A 333 8.03 -10.71 -23.40
C LEU A 333 7.33 -11.88 -24.11
N PRO A 334 6.59 -11.64 -25.21
CA PRO A 334 5.96 -12.71 -25.97
C PRO A 334 7.02 -13.64 -26.57
N ALA A 335 6.68 -14.92 -26.78
CA ALA A 335 7.65 -15.92 -27.26
C ALA A 335 8.19 -15.64 -28.68
N SER A 336 7.51 -14.81 -29.46
CA SER A 336 7.97 -14.33 -30.77
C SER A 336 9.03 -13.23 -30.69
N ASP A 337 9.21 -12.60 -29.52
CA ASP A 337 10.19 -11.55 -29.32
C ASP A 337 11.59 -12.18 -29.14
N PRO A 338 12.61 -11.78 -29.93
CA PRO A 338 13.96 -12.32 -29.83
C PRO A 338 14.64 -12.14 -28.46
N GLU A 339 14.23 -11.12 -27.69
CA GLU A 339 14.75 -10.88 -26.34
C GLU A 339 14.02 -11.74 -25.27
N SER A 340 12.91 -12.39 -25.65
CA SER A 340 12.15 -13.23 -24.72
C SER A 340 12.96 -14.44 -24.26
N LYS A 341 12.92 -14.70 -22.95
CA LYS A 341 13.55 -15.88 -22.34
C LYS A 341 12.96 -17.20 -22.84
N VAL A 342 11.75 -17.16 -23.38
CA VAL A 342 11.06 -18.31 -23.99
C VAL A 342 11.04 -18.27 -25.52
N HIS A 343 11.81 -17.37 -26.14
CA HIS A 343 12.04 -17.41 -27.58
C HIS A 343 12.76 -18.72 -27.95
N PRO A 344 12.42 -19.41 -29.07
CA PRO A 344 13.00 -20.71 -29.43
C PRO A 344 14.53 -20.78 -29.37
N SER A 345 15.23 -19.71 -29.77
CA SER A 345 16.70 -19.63 -29.70
C SER A 345 17.25 -19.43 -28.28
N ASN A 346 16.45 -18.91 -27.34
CA ASN A 346 16.84 -18.63 -25.97
C ASN A 346 16.51 -19.77 -24.99
N ILE A 347 15.60 -20.70 -25.35
CA ILE A 347 15.16 -21.80 -24.46
C ILE A 347 16.36 -22.63 -23.94
N PRO A 348 17.34 -23.05 -24.76
CA PRO A 348 18.49 -23.81 -24.24
C PRO A 348 19.24 -23.07 -23.12
N ARG A 349 19.44 -21.75 -23.27
CA ARG A 349 20.06 -20.89 -22.26
C ARG A 349 19.18 -20.74 -21.02
N THR A 350 17.86 -20.66 -21.18
CA THR A 350 16.91 -20.55 -20.07
C THR A 350 16.87 -21.84 -19.24
N CYS A 351 16.76 -23.00 -19.89
CA CYS A 351 16.83 -24.31 -19.24
C CYS A 351 18.21 -24.55 -18.63
N GLY A 352 19.27 -24.10 -19.32
CA GLY A 352 20.68 -24.25 -18.94
C GLY A 352 21.05 -23.68 -17.57
N LYS A 353 20.24 -22.75 -17.04
CA LYS A 353 20.40 -22.22 -15.68
C LYS A 353 20.32 -23.30 -14.60
N CYS A 354 19.54 -24.35 -14.84
CA CYS A 354 19.35 -25.46 -13.92
C CYS A 354 19.75 -26.81 -14.53
N HIS A 355 19.78 -26.92 -15.86
CA HIS A 355 20.12 -28.13 -16.60
C HIS A 355 21.39 -27.91 -17.45
N PRO A 356 22.60 -28.12 -16.88
CA PRO A 356 23.87 -27.77 -17.55
C PRO A 356 24.07 -28.40 -18.94
N ASN A 357 23.44 -29.55 -19.19
CA ASN A 357 23.53 -30.31 -20.44
C ASN A 357 22.31 -30.13 -21.35
N ALA A 358 21.45 -29.13 -21.09
CA ALA A 358 20.28 -28.82 -21.92
C ALA A 358 20.73 -28.19 -23.26
N GLY A 359 21.13 -29.04 -24.21
CA GLY A 359 21.44 -28.63 -25.57
C GLY A 359 20.19 -28.27 -26.41
N PRO A 360 20.37 -27.81 -27.66
CA PRO A 360 19.26 -27.40 -28.53
C PRO A 360 18.17 -28.47 -28.71
N ASN A 361 18.54 -29.76 -28.70
CA ASN A 361 17.59 -30.86 -28.84
C ASN A 361 16.75 -31.11 -27.58
N PHE A 362 17.25 -30.78 -26.39
CA PHE A 362 16.51 -30.86 -25.13
C PHE A 362 15.37 -29.82 -25.10
N ALA A 363 15.61 -28.66 -25.70
CA ALA A 363 14.70 -27.51 -25.69
C ALA A 363 13.64 -27.51 -26.82
N LYS A 364 13.69 -28.47 -27.76
CA LYS A 364 12.75 -28.53 -28.90
C LYS A 364 11.32 -28.91 -28.51
N GLY A 365 11.13 -29.57 -27.37
CA GLY A 365 9.83 -30.01 -26.90
C GLY A 365 8.96 -28.85 -26.39
N PRO A 366 7.66 -28.81 -26.72
CA PRO A 366 6.74 -27.86 -26.10
C PRO A 366 6.64 -28.11 -24.58
N VAL A 367 6.79 -27.05 -23.78
CA VAL A 367 6.74 -27.15 -22.31
C VAL A 367 5.30 -27.24 -21.79
N HIS A 368 4.35 -26.58 -22.46
CA HIS A 368 2.93 -26.62 -22.13
C HIS A 368 2.16 -27.41 -23.18
N VAL A 369 1.96 -28.71 -22.91
CA VAL A 369 1.27 -29.64 -23.82
C VAL A 369 -0.04 -30.10 -23.21
N GLU A 370 -1.13 -29.92 -23.95
CA GLU A 370 -2.39 -30.56 -23.62
C GLU A 370 -2.35 -32.00 -24.13
N VAL A 371 -2.46 -32.97 -23.21
CA VAL A 371 -2.43 -34.40 -23.54
C VAL A 371 -3.77 -34.84 -24.11
N THR A 372 -4.00 -34.54 -25.39
CA THR A 372 -5.15 -35.05 -26.16
C THR A 372 -4.68 -36.02 -27.24
N PRO A 373 -5.54 -36.92 -27.73
CA PRO A 373 -5.22 -37.79 -28.86
C PRO A 373 -4.71 -37.03 -30.09
N GLN A 374 -5.22 -35.82 -30.32
CA GLN A 374 -4.88 -34.99 -31.49
C GLN A 374 -3.54 -34.27 -31.35
N LYS A 375 -3.12 -33.92 -30.12
CA LYS A 375 -1.92 -33.11 -29.87
C LYS A 375 -0.73 -33.94 -29.37
N ALA A 376 -0.99 -35.06 -28.69
CA ALA A 376 0.05 -35.89 -28.06
C ALA A 376 -0.41 -37.35 -27.91
N MET A 377 -0.76 -38.01 -29.02
CA MET A 377 -1.30 -39.39 -29.01
C MET A 377 -0.45 -40.40 -28.23
N GLY A 378 0.88 -40.37 -28.37
CA GLY A 378 1.77 -41.30 -27.67
C GLY A 378 1.73 -41.13 -26.15
N VAL A 379 1.81 -39.89 -25.67
CA VAL A 379 1.70 -39.57 -24.23
C VAL A 379 0.29 -39.87 -23.72
N PHE A 380 -0.73 -39.62 -24.53
CA PHE A 380 -2.12 -39.94 -24.20
C PHE A 380 -2.33 -41.45 -24.02
N ALA A 381 -1.82 -42.27 -24.94
CA ALA A 381 -1.94 -43.73 -24.87
C ALA A 381 -1.25 -44.28 -23.61
N VAL A 382 -0.04 -43.81 -23.31
CA VAL A 382 0.70 -44.16 -22.10
C VAL A 382 -0.07 -43.76 -20.84
N ARG A 383 -0.59 -42.52 -20.80
CA ARG A 383 -1.40 -42.02 -19.68
C ARG A 383 -2.66 -42.86 -19.49
N ALA A 384 -3.38 -43.17 -20.57
CA ALA A 384 -4.59 -43.98 -20.53
C ALA A 384 -4.29 -45.39 -20.02
N PHE A 385 -3.23 -46.03 -20.54
CA PHE A 385 -2.80 -47.35 -20.11
C PHE A 385 -2.49 -47.39 -18.62
N TYR A 386 -1.62 -46.51 -18.11
CA TYR A 386 -1.27 -46.49 -16.69
C TYR A 386 -2.46 -46.14 -15.80
N THR A 387 -3.35 -45.24 -16.25
CA THR A 387 -4.56 -44.90 -15.48
C THR A 387 -5.46 -46.12 -15.32
N ILE A 388 -5.70 -46.87 -16.40
CA ILE A 388 -6.50 -48.11 -16.37
C ILE A 388 -5.80 -49.16 -15.52
N PHE A 389 -4.51 -49.38 -15.75
CA PHE A 389 -3.72 -50.41 -15.07
C PHE A 389 -3.65 -50.17 -13.55
N ILE A 390 -3.27 -48.97 -13.12
CA ILE A 390 -3.19 -48.62 -11.69
C ILE A 390 -4.57 -48.69 -11.04
N SER A 391 -5.62 -48.19 -11.71
CA SER A 391 -6.98 -48.26 -11.16
C SER A 391 -7.44 -49.70 -10.98
N ALA A 392 -7.21 -50.57 -11.98
CA ALA A 392 -7.53 -51.99 -11.89
C ALA A 392 -6.78 -52.66 -10.75
N LEU A 393 -5.48 -52.38 -10.60
CA LEU A 393 -4.64 -52.95 -9.54
C LEU A 393 -5.10 -52.51 -8.15
N VAL A 394 -5.45 -51.23 -7.97
CA VAL A 394 -6.01 -50.70 -6.72
C VAL A 394 -7.37 -51.34 -6.41
N ILE A 395 -8.26 -51.46 -7.40
CA ILE A 395 -9.58 -52.09 -7.21
C ILE A 395 -9.42 -53.55 -6.78
N LEU A 396 -8.56 -54.30 -7.46
CA LEU A 396 -8.29 -55.70 -7.12
C LEU A 396 -7.69 -55.83 -5.71
N PHE A 397 -6.78 -54.95 -5.33
CA PHE A 397 -6.20 -54.94 -4.00
C PHE A 397 -7.25 -54.62 -2.91
N VAL A 398 -8.09 -53.61 -3.12
CA VAL A 398 -9.18 -53.26 -2.20
C VAL A 398 -10.19 -54.41 -2.08
N LEU A 399 -10.54 -55.05 -3.20
CA LEU A 399 -11.42 -56.23 -3.20
C LEU A 399 -10.79 -57.40 -2.44
N HIS A 400 -9.50 -57.66 -2.65
CA HIS A 400 -8.77 -58.71 -1.94
C HIS A 400 -8.80 -58.49 -0.42
N VAL A 401 -8.45 -57.28 0.03
CA VAL A 401 -8.49 -56.91 1.45
C VAL A 401 -9.92 -56.99 2.00
N GLY A 402 -10.91 -56.55 1.24
CA GLY A 402 -12.33 -56.61 1.62
C GLY A 402 -12.82 -58.05 1.81
N LEU A 403 -12.49 -58.94 0.88
CA LEU A 403 -12.82 -60.36 0.95
C LEU A 403 -12.11 -61.06 2.12
N GLU A 404 -10.85 -60.70 2.39
CA GLU A 404 -10.11 -61.24 3.53
C GLU A 404 -10.74 -60.81 4.86
N LEU A 405 -11.05 -59.52 5.02
CA LEU A 405 -11.71 -59.00 6.22
C LEU A 405 -13.10 -59.62 6.42
N HIS A 406 -13.87 -59.80 5.34
CA HIS A 406 -15.15 -60.48 5.38
C HIS A 406 -15.00 -61.95 5.80
N GLY A 407 -14.02 -62.65 5.25
CA GLY A 407 -13.68 -64.02 5.62
C GLY A 407 -13.30 -64.15 7.10
N ARG A 408 -12.44 -63.26 7.61
CA ARG A 408 -12.05 -63.21 9.03
C ARG A 408 -13.27 -62.98 9.95
N ARG A 409 -14.16 -62.05 9.60
CA ARG A 409 -15.41 -61.80 10.36
C ARG A 409 -16.32 -63.02 10.38
N ARG A 410 -16.49 -63.72 9.25
CA ARG A 410 -17.32 -64.95 9.20
C ARG A 410 -16.75 -66.08 10.04
N ARG A 411 -15.43 -66.29 10.02
CA ARG A 411 -14.77 -67.32 10.86
C ARG A 411 -14.93 -67.00 12.35
N LYS A 412 -14.71 -65.74 12.74
CA LYS A 412 -14.90 -65.31 14.14
C LYS A 412 -16.33 -65.52 14.63
N ARG A 413 -17.35 -65.16 13.82
CA ARG A 413 -18.77 -65.42 14.14
C ARG A 413 -19.10 -66.91 14.23
N ALA A 414 -18.49 -67.74 13.38
CA ALA A 414 -18.69 -69.19 13.42
C ALA A 414 -18.00 -69.85 14.64
N GLU A 415 -16.90 -69.27 15.13
CA GLU A 415 -16.24 -69.70 16.38
C GLU A 415 -17.00 -69.24 17.63
N GLU A 416 -17.58 -68.03 17.61
CA GLU A 416 -18.43 -67.52 18.69
C GLU A 416 -19.74 -68.31 18.80
N GLY A 417 -20.39 -68.65 17.68
CA GLY A 417 -21.61 -69.48 17.66
C GLY A 417 -21.41 -70.99 17.91
N LYS A 418 -20.17 -71.45 18.11
CA LYS A 418 -19.85 -72.83 18.55
C LYS A 418 -19.56 -72.92 20.05
N LYS A 419 -19.54 -71.78 20.76
CA LYS A 419 -19.26 -71.68 22.20
C LYS A 419 -20.52 -71.45 23.06
N GLU A 420 -21.67 -71.25 22.43
CA GLU A 420 -23.00 -71.45 23.02
C GLU A 420 -23.47 -72.88 22.74
#